data_AF-A0A661AT21-F1
#
_entry.id   AF-A0A661AT21-F1
#
_cell.length_a   1.000
_cell.length_b   1.000
_cell.length_c   1.000
_cell.angle_alpha   90.00
_cell.angle_beta   90.00
_cell.angle_gamma   90.00
#
_symmetry.space_group_name_H-M   'P 1'
#
loop_
_entity.id
_entity.type
_entity.pdbx_description
1 polymer ?
#
loop_
_entity_poly.entity_id
_entity_poly.type
_entity_poly.pdbx_seq_one_letter_code
_entity_poly.pdbx_strand_id
1 'polypeptide(L)'
;MRYFLIFLVLFPACSSEPAREAGRTYTRKVLKLPERVKVIDDLRIIRNSLELYRAEHGRYPSSLDELNLRLNYPGEYEYDKNTGKVKSKHYPSL
;
A
#
# COMPACT_ATOMS: atom_id res chain seq x y z
N MET A 1 -62.11 -17.66 27.53
CA MET A 1 -60.85 -17.80 28.31
C MET A 1 -59.93 -18.74 27.55
N ARG A 2 -58.66 -18.34 27.37
CA ARG A 2 -57.48 -19.22 27.19
C ARG A 2 -57.37 -19.91 25.82
N TYR A 3 -56.32 -19.77 25.01
CA TYR A 3 -55.06 -19.01 25.09
C TYR A 3 -54.60 -18.71 23.66
N PHE A 4 -54.13 -17.48 23.49
CA PHE A 4 -53.39 -16.99 22.34
C PHE A 4 -51.98 -17.60 22.41
N LEU A 5 -51.70 -18.61 21.58
CA LEU A 5 -50.38 -19.25 21.52
C LEU A 5 -49.45 -18.42 20.63
N ILE A 6 -48.86 -17.41 21.26
CA ILE A 6 -47.77 -16.61 20.70
C ILE A 6 -46.55 -17.52 20.56
N PHE A 7 -46.23 -17.91 19.33
CA PHE A 7 -44.95 -18.52 18.98
C PHE A 7 -43.88 -17.43 18.98
N LEU A 8 -43.45 -17.00 20.17
CA LEU A 8 -42.42 -15.98 20.35
C LEU A 8 -41.03 -16.63 20.26
N VAL A 9 -40.35 -16.34 19.15
CA VAL A 9 -38.92 -15.98 19.05
C VAL A 9 -37.96 -16.69 20.03
N LEU A 10 -37.29 -17.73 19.55
CA LEU A 10 -36.03 -18.21 20.10
C LEU A 10 -35.01 -18.33 18.96
N PHE A 11 -34.50 -17.20 18.51
CA PHE A 11 -33.22 -17.18 17.79
C PHE A 11 -32.11 -17.18 18.85
N PRO A 12 -31.22 -18.19 18.88
CA PRO A 12 -30.09 -18.16 19.77
C PRO A 12 -29.17 -17.01 19.34
N ALA A 13 -28.88 -16.09 20.26
CA ALA A 13 -27.87 -15.07 20.10
C ALA A 13 -26.50 -15.75 19.95
N CYS A 14 -26.13 -16.06 18.71
CA CYS A 14 -24.82 -16.56 18.36
C CYS A 14 -23.80 -15.43 18.62
N SER A 15 -22.89 -15.67 19.56
CA SER A 15 -21.86 -14.74 20.02
C SER A 15 -21.10 -14.13 18.83
N SER A 16 -21.09 -12.80 18.76
CA SER A 16 -20.59 -12.00 17.63
C SER A 16 -19.08 -11.73 17.64
N GLU A 17 -18.32 -12.42 18.47
CA GLU A 17 -16.87 -12.22 18.60
C GLU A 17 -16.06 -12.62 17.34
N PRO A 18 -16.21 -13.83 16.75
CA PRO A 18 -15.41 -14.22 15.59
C PRO A 18 -15.73 -13.39 14.33
N ALA A 19 -16.97 -12.91 14.19
CA ALA A 19 -17.38 -12.07 13.07
C ALA A 19 -16.76 -10.65 13.13
N ARG A 20 -16.58 -10.10 14.34
CA ARG A 20 -15.94 -8.79 14.54
C ARG A 20 -14.45 -8.84 14.24
N GLU A 21 -13.78 -9.93 14.60
CA GLU A 21 -12.34 -10.10 14.41
C GLU A 21 -11.98 -10.43 12.96
N ALA A 22 -12.79 -11.26 12.28
CA ALA A 22 -12.72 -11.47 10.85
C ALA A 22 -12.97 -10.16 10.08
N GLY A 23 -13.98 -9.36 10.47
CA GLY A 23 -14.29 -8.07 9.86
C GLY A 23 -13.16 -7.05 9.97
N ARG A 24 -12.47 -6.96 11.12
CA ARG A 24 -11.30 -6.09 11.33
C ARG A 24 -10.09 -6.51 10.49
N THR A 25 -9.87 -7.81 10.34
CA THR A 25 -8.77 -8.34 9.53
C THR A 25 -9.03 -8.13 8.03
N TYR A 26 -10.29 -8.30 7.60
CA TYR A 26 -10.72 -8.03 6.23
C TYR A 26 -10.64 -6.55 5.88
N THR A 27 -11.16 -5.66 6.74
CA THR A 27 -11.05 -4.20 6.53
C THR A 27 -9.59 -3.76 6.47
N ARG A 28 -8.70 -4.27 7.32
CA ARG A 28 -7.26 -3.97 7.25
C ARG A 28 -6.60 -4.47 5.94
N LYS A 29 -7.04 -5.58 5.36
CA LYS A 29 -6.51 -6.10 4.08
C LYS A 29 -7.10 -5.38 2.86
N VAL A 30 -8.39 -5.06 2.87
CA VAL A 30 -9.08 -4.36 1.78
C VAL A 30 -8.70 -2.87 1.74
N LEU A 31 -8.42 -2.24 2.89
CA LEU A 31 -7.87 -0.88 2.97
C LEU A 31 -6.39 -0.78 2.54
N LYS A 32 -5.69 -1.89 2.29
CA LYS A 32 -4.26 -1.93 1.93
C LYS A 32 -3.97 -1.96 0.43
N LEU A 33 -4.97 -1.84 -0.43
CA LEU A 33 -4.77 -1.55 -1.85
C LEU A 33 -4.81 -0.04 -2.28
N PRO A 34 -4.27 0.93 -1.51
CA PRO A 34 -4.01 2.29 -2.02
C PRO A 34 -2.59 2.85 -1.81
N GLU A 35 -1.71 2.21 -1.03
CA GLU A 35 -0.34 2.71 -0.77
C GLU A 35 0.72 1.97 -1.58
N ARG A 36 0.74 0.63 -1.52
CA ARG A 36 1.67 -0.20 -2.29
C ARG A 36 1.63 0.10 -3.79
N VAL A 37 0.46 0.39 -4.33
CA VAL A 37 0.30 0.75 -5.76
C VAL A 37 0.97 2.08 -6.08
N LYS A 38 0.85 3.09 -5.21
CA LYS A 38 1.54 4.37 -5.37
C LYS A 38 3.05 4.23 -5.27
N VAL A 39 3.52 3.36 -4.37
CA VAL A 39 4.95 3.03 -4.27
C VAL A 39 5.45 2.36 -5.55
N ILE A 40 4.68 1.43 -6.12
CA ILE A 40 5.02 0.81 -7.42
C ILE A 40 5.08 1.87 -8.53
N ASP A 41 4.12 2.79 -8.56
CA ASP A 41 4.07 3.85 -9.58
C ASP A 41 5.23 4.84 -9.43
N ASP A 42 5.50 5.32 -8.22
CA ASP A 42 6.67 6.15 -7.92
C ASP A 42 7.96 5.44 -8.32
N LEU A 43 8.16 4.16 -7.94
CA LEU A 43 9.34 3.38 -8.32
C LEU A 43 9.50 3.28 -9.84
N ARG A 44 8.40 3.07 -10.56
CA ARG A 44 8.39 3.06 -12.03
C ARG A 44 8.82 4.42 -12.59
N ILE A 45 8.27 5.52 -12.08
CA ILE A 45 8.63 6.88 -12.50
C ILE A 45 10.11 7.14 -12.23
N ILE A 46 10.59 6.88 -11.01
CA ILE A 46 11.99 7.10 -10.61
C ILE A 46 12.93 6.29 -11.51
N ARG A 47 12.68 4.99 -11.69
CA ARG A 47 13.52 4.11 -12.51
C ARG A 47 13.63 4.63 -13.95
N ASN A 48 12.51 5.04 -14.56
CA ASN A 48 12.52 5.62 -15.90
C ASN A 48 13.29 6.94 -15.98
N SER A 49 13.10 7.83 -15.00
CA SER A 49 13.79 9.12 -14.95
C SER A 49 15.29 8.97 -14.72
N LEU A 50 15.73 7.98 -13.94
CA LEU A 50 17.14 7.68 -13.72
C LEU A 50 17.83 7.24 -15.02
N GLU A 51 17.18 6.36 -15.79
CA GLU A 51 17.72 5.91 -17.08
C GLU A 51 17.78 7.06 -18.11
N LEU A 52 16.74 7.91 -18.16
CA LEU A 52 16.74 9.10 -19.00
C LEU A 52 17.87 10.06 -18.62
N TYR A 53 17.99 10.41 -17.34
CA TYR A 53 19.05 11.30 -16.86
C TYR A 53 20.44 10.73 -17.19
N ARG A 54 20.64 9.42 -17.03
CA ARG A 54 21.89 8.76 -17.38
C ARG A 54 22.17 8.84 -18.88
N ALA A 55 21.17 8.67 -19.72
CA ALA A 55 21.33 8.80 -21.17
C ALA A 55 21.73 10.23 -21.57
N GLU A 56 21.20 11.25 -20.90
CA GLU A 56 21.47 12.66 -21.19
C GLU A 56 22.81 13.16 -20.63
N HIS A 57 23.20 12.67 -19.45
CA HIS A 57 24.36 13.20 -18.70
C HIS A 57 25.54 12.23 -18.62
N GLY A 58 25.40 10.99 -19.09
CA GLY A 58 26.44 9.96 -19.00
C GLY A 58 26.69 9.42 -17.58
N ARG A 59 25.92 9.89 -16.58
CA ARG A 59 26.01 9.46 -15.18
C ARG A 59 24.62 9.45 -14.55
N TYR A 60 24.44 8.68 -13.49
CA TYR A 60 23.25 8.81 -12.65
C TYR A 60 23.32 10.12 -11.81
N PRO A 61 22.17 10.67 -11.39
CA PRO A 61 22.15 11.88 -10.56
C PRO A 61 22.75 11.62 -9.17
N SER A 62 23.24 12.66 -8.49
CA SER A 62 23.84 12.49 -7.16
C SER A 62 22.79 12.21 -6.08
N SER A 63 21.55 12.63 -6.32
CA SER A 63 20.37 12.43 -5.47
C SER A 63 19.09 12.39 -6.32
N LEU A 64 17.99 11.86 -5.77
CA LEU A 64 16.69 11.87 -6.47
C LEU A 64 16.12 13.29 -6.65
N ASP A 65 16.56 14.26 -5.85
CA ASP A 65 16.08 15.64 -5.92
C ASP A 65 16.48 16.33 -7.25
N GLU A 66 17.59 15.91 -7.87
CA GLU A 66 18.02 16.41 -9.18
C GLU A 66 17.02 16.06 -10.30
N LEU A 67 16.19 15.03 -10.10
CA LEU A 67 15.17 14.61 -11.07
C LEU A 67 13.90 15.45 -11.00
N ASN A 68 13.74 16.28 -9.95
CA ASN A 68 12.58 17.15 -9.73
C ASN A 68 11.21 16.44 -9.87
N LEU A 69 11.12 15.22 -9.31
CA LEU A 69 9.93 14.38 -9.43
C LEU A 69 8.86 14.72 -8.40
N ARG A 70 7.60 14.67 -8.82
CA ARG A 70 6.44 14.72 -7.92
C ARG A 70 6.07 13.31 -7.48
N LEU A 71 6.67 12.87 -6.38
CA LEU A 71 6.44 11.54 -5.81
C LEU A 71 5.30 11.56 -4.80
N ASN A 72 4.58 10.45 -4.70
CA ASN A 72 3.58 10.26 -3.64
C ASN A 72 4.23 10.20 -2.26
N TYR A 73 5.43 9.58 -2.15
CA TYR A 73 6.16 9.41 -0.89
C TYR A 73 7.66 9.73 -1.01
N PRO A 74 8.08 11.00 -1.03
CA PRO A 74 9.49 11.39 -1.26
C PRO A 74 10.51 10.78 -0.29
N GLY A 75 10.13 10.52 0.96
CA GLY A 75 11.00 9.93 1.99
C GLY A 75 11.12 8.41 1.94
N GLU A 76 10.39 7.74 1.04
CA GLU A 76 10.22 6.28 1.04
C GLU A 76 11.34 5.51 0.35
N TYR A 77 12.17 6.20 -0.45
CA TYR A 77 13.08 5.56 -1.38
C TYR A 77 14.53 5.61 -0.91
N GLU A 78 15.23 4.49 -1.10
CA GLU A 78 16.69 4.40 -0.97
C GLU A 78 17.28 4.29 -2.36
N TYR A 79 18.19 5.20 -2.68
CA TYR A 79 18.81 5.35 -3.99
C TYR A 79 20.33 5.23 -3.88
N ASP A 80 20.92 4.43 -4.77
CA ASP A 80 22.37 4.31 -4.91
C ASP A 80 22.85 4.98 -6.21
N LYS A 81 23.55 6.11 -6.05
CA LYS A 81 24.08 6.91 -7.15
C LYS A 81 25.13 6.22 -8.02
N ASN A 82 25.81 5.20 -7.49
CA ASN A 82 26.85 4.51 -8.25
C ASN A 82 26.25 3.46 -9.19
N THR A 83 25.12 2.88 -8.81
CA THR A 83 24.49 1.78 -9.56
C THR A 83 23.18 2.17 -10.24
N GLY A 84 22.60 3.33 -9.91
CA GLY A 84 21.29 3.75 -10.40
C GLY A 84 20.13 2.96 -9.78
N LYS A 85 20.39 2.11 -8.78
CA LYS A 85 19.37 1.28 -8.17
C LYS A 85 18.53 2.09 -7.19
N VAL A 86 17.23 1.83 -7.21
CA VAL A 86 16.27 2.40 -6.26
C VAL A 86 15.33 1.32 -5.74
N LYS A 87 15.08 1.36 -4.43
CA LYS A 87 14.17 0.45 -3.72
C LYS A 87 13.33 1.23 -2.71
N SER A 88 12.16 0.68 -2.39
CA SER A 88 11.34 1.17 -1.28
C SER A 88 11.87 0.63 0.05
N LYS A 89 11.80 1.46 1.10
CA LYS A 89 12.17 1.10 2.47
C LYS A 89 11.19 0.09 3.07
N HIS A 90 9.89 0.31 2.88
CA HIS A 90 8.83 -0.51 3.45
C HIS A 90 8.43 -1.71 2.56
N TYR A 91 8.75 -1.66 1.27
CA TYR A 91 8.47 -2.72 0.30
C TYR A 91 9.74 -3.11 -0.48
N PRO A 92 10.77 -3.66 0.18
CA PRO A 92 12.08 -3.93 -0.42
C PRO A 92 12.09 -5.02 -1.51
N SER A 93 10.98 -5.76 -1.69
CA SER A 93 10.83 -6.80 -2.70
C SER A 93 10.19 -6.33 -4.01
N LEU A 94 10.03 -5.01 -4.22
CA LEU A 94 9.42 -4.37 -5.40
C LEU A 94 10.45 -3.82 -6.41
#